data_AF-B7QHU7-F1
#
_entry.id   AF-B7QHU7-F1
#
_cell.length_a   1.000
_cell.length_b   1.000
_cell.length_c   1.000
_cell.angle_alpha   90.00
_cell.angle_beta   90.00
_cell.angle_gamma   90.00
#
_symmetry.space_group_name_H-M   'P 1'
#
loop_
_entity.id
_entity.type
_entity.pdbx_description
1 polymer ?
#
loop_
_entity_poly.entity_id
_entity_poly.type
_entity_poly.pdbx_seq_one_letter_code
_entity_poly.pdbx_strand_id
1 'polypeptide(L)'
;MYRDGEVILEVECGGNKGLLYLSRLCQGSKGPCILFKDTWLTPNEFQYVSGRETAKDWKRSIRHHGKSMKLLLAKGVLSVHPPVCDCSGCRIGSPLMNDDVTEFNFEGK
;
A
#
# COMPACT_ATOMS: atom_id res chain seq x y z
N MET A 1 -15.90 -0.93 1.36
CA MET A 1 -16.66 0.17 2.03
C MET A 1 -16.13 1.49 1.49
N TYR A 2 -16.93 2.56 1.50
CA TYR A 2 -16.45 3.91 1.17
C TYR A 2 -16.34 4.71 2.46
N ARG A 3 -15.20 5.35 2.74
CA ARG A 3 -15.11 6.44 3.74
C ARG A 3 -14.49 7.65 3.06
N ASP A 4 -15.12 8.81 3.23
CA ASP A 4 -14.63 10.08 2.68
C ASP A 4 -14.32 10.04 1.17
N GLY A 5 -15.09 9.22 0.42
CA GLY A 5 -14.89 9.00 -1.02
C GLY A 5 -13.80 7.99 -1.38
N GLU A 6 -13.08 7.43 -0.41
CA GLU A 6 -12.04 6.42 -0.63
C GLU A 6 -12.58 5.00 -0.53
N VAL A 7 -12.12 4.12 -1.42
CA VAL A 7 -12.43 2.70 -1.37
C VAL A 7 -11.53 2.02 -0.35
N ILE A 8 -12.16 1.47 0.69
CA ILE A 8 -11.48 0.79 1.80
C ILE A 8 -11.88 -0.68 1.83
N LEU A 9 -10.87 -1.52 2.04
CA LEU A 9 -10.98 -2.96 2.21
C LEU A 9 -10.52 -3.35 3.61
N GLU A 10 -11.37 -4.04 4.37
CA GLU A 10 -10.95 -4.63 5.65
C GLU A 10 -9.97 -5.77 5.39
N VAL A 11 -8.81 -5.75 6.02
CA VAL A 11 -7.80 -6.78 5.85
C VAL A 11 -7.40 -7.41 7.16
N GLU A 12 -6.98 -8.66 7.11
CA GLU A 12 -6.53 -9.44 8.25
C GLU A 12 -5.20 -10.12 7.92
N CYS A 13 -4.32 -10.22 8.92
CA CYS A 13 -3.08 -10.96 8.85
C CYS A 13 -2.83 -11.60 10.21
N GLY A 14 -2.76 -12.93 10.27
CA GLY A 14 -2.75 -13.63 11.55
C GLY A 14 -3.98 -13.27 12.38
N GLY A 15 -3.78 -12.79 13.62
CA GLY A 15 -4.86 -12.32 14.49
C GLY A 15 -5.18 -10.81 14.36
N ASN A 16 -4.39 -10.05 13.60
CA ASN A 16 -4.58 -8.61 13.46
C ASN A 16 -5.54 -8.28 12.31
N LYS A 17 -6.28 -7.19 12.49
CA LYS A 17 -7.16 -6.59 11.48
C LYS A 17 -6.78 -5.14 11.24
N GLY A 18 -6.87 -4.69 10.00
CA GLY A 18 -6.59 -3.31 9.59
C GLY A 18 -7.46 -2.89 8.42
N LEU A 19 -7.32 -1.64 8.00
CA LEU A 19 -8.06 -1.05 6.89
C LEU A 19 -7.10 -0.73 5.74
N LEU A 20 -7.22 -1.43 4.62
CA LEU A 20 -6.46 -1.17 3.41
C LEU A 20 -7.17 -0.10 2.57
N TYR A 21 -6.49 1.00 2.32
CA TYR A 21 -6.93 2.08 1.44
C TYR A 21 -6.42 1.79 0.04
N LEU A 22 -7.33 1.44 -0.88
CA LEU A 22 -6.97 1.02 -2.24
C LEU A 22 -6.32 2.15 -3.05
N SER A 23 -6.76 3.39 -2.82
CA SER A 23 -6.15 4.61 -3.37
C SER A 23 -4.65 4.72 -3.06
N ARG A 24 -4.21 4.17 -1.93
CA ARG A 24 -2.83 4.24 -1.43
C ARG A 24 -2.00 3.01 -1.77
N LEU A 25 -2.61 1.91 -2.19
CA LEU A 25 -1.89 0.67 -2.45
C LEU A 25 -0.93 0.81 -3.64
N CYS A 26 -1.24 1.63 -4.64
CA CYS A 26 -0.35 1.96 -5.76
C CYS A 26 0.32 0.70 -6.37
N GLN A 27 1.65 0.60 -6.33
CA GLN A 27 2.43 -0.55 -6.84
C GLN A 27 2.54 -1.72 -5.84
N GLY A 28 1.76 -1.71 -4.75
CA GLY A 28 1.75 -2.73 -3.72
C GLY A 28 2.57 -2.32 -2.50
N SER A 29 3.75 -2.92 -2.32
CA SER A 29 4.50 -2.86 -1.05
C SER A 29 5.26 -1.56 -0.78
N LYS A 30 5.19 -0.58 -1.68
CA LYS A 30 6.11 0.57 -1.73
C LYS A 30 5.72 1.75 -0.83
N GLY A 31 4.48 1.80 -0.36
CA GLY A 31 3.98 2.92 0.45
C GLY A 31 3.01 2.48 1.55
N PRO A 32 2.87 3.28 2.62
CA PRO A 32 1.88 3.00 3.66
C PRO A 32 0.47 3.10 3.09
N CYS A 33 -0.28 2.02 3.20
CA CYS A 33 -1.64 1.92 2.66
C CYS A 33 -2.62 1.20 3.60
N ILE A 34 -2.14 0.66 4.72
CA ILE A 34 -2.96 -0.04 5.71
C ILE A 34 -2.98 0.79 6.99
N LEU A 35 -4.17 1.16 7.46
CA LEU A 35 -4.35 1.77 8.77
C LEU A 35 -4.55 0.65 9.81
N PHE A 36 -3.64 0.59 10.78
CA PHE A 36 -3.67 -0.36 11.89
C PHE A 36 -3.36 0.37 13.19
N LYS A 37 -4.29 0.33 14.15
CA LYS A 37 -4.14 0.99 15.46
C LYS A 37 -3.64 2.44 15.32
N ASP A 38 -4.35 3.22 14.50
CA ASP A 38 -4.04 4.63 14.21
C ASP A 38 -2.66 4.90 13.57
N THR A 39 -2.00 3.85 13.07
CA THR A 39 -0.69 3.93 12.41
C THR A 39 -0.81 3.47 10.96
N TRP A 40 -0.17 4.20 10.05
CA TRP A 40 -0.10 3.82 8.64
C TRP A 40 1.08 2.88 8.40
N LEU A 41 0.78 1.71 7.84
CA LEU A 41 1.75 0.66 7.56
C LEU A 41 1.73 0.29 6.07
N THR A 42 2.89 -0.07 5.54
CA THR A 42 3.01 -0.81 4.28
C THR A 42 2.45 -2.23 4.45
N PRO A 43 2.12 -2.92 3.35
CA PRO A 43 1.73 -4.34 3.41
C PRO A 43 2.76 -5.24 4.10
N ASN A 44 4.06 -4.95 3.93
CA ASN A 44 5.12 -5.73 4.56
C ASN A 44 5.22 -5.46 6.06
N GLU A 45 5.11 -4.21 6.50
CA GLU A 45 5.10 -3.86 7.92
C GLU A 45 3.87 -4.43 8.62
N PHE A 46 2.68 -4.35 8.01
CA PHE A 46 1.48 -4.97 8.57
C PHE A 46 1.63 -6.49 8.72
N GLN A 47 2.26 -7.15 7.75
CA GLN A 47 2.62 -8.56 7.86
C GLN A 47 3.59 -8.81 9.03
N TYR A 48 4.63 -8.00 9.15
CA TYR A 48 5.65 -8.10 10.20
C TYR A 48 5.03 -7.99 11.60
N VAL A 49 4.27 -6.92 11.88
CA VAL A 49 3.63 -6.70 13.20
C VAL A 49 2.54 -7.74 13.52
N SER A 50 2.17 -8.58 12.54
CA SER A 50 1.18 -9.64 12.67
C SER A 50 1.80 -11.02 12.90
N GLY A 51 3.09 -11.10 13.26
CA GLY A 51 3.80 -12.34 13.58
C GLY A 51 4.07 -13.20 12.34
N ARG A 52 4.26 -12.56 11.18
CA ARG A 52 4.61 -13.21 9.91
C ARG A 52 5.88 -12.61 9.30
N GLU A 53 6.81 -12.18 10.14
CA GLU A 53 8.08 -11.54 9.76
C GLU A 53 8.96 -12.40 8.84
N THR A 54 8.90 -13.74 8.97
CA THR A 54 9.67 -14.66 8.11
C THR A 54 9.05 -14.87 6.73
N ALA A 55 7.78 -14.49 6.54
CA ALA A 55 7.11 -14.61 5.25
C ALA A 55 7.58 -13.51 4.29
N LYS A 56 7.84 -13.86 3.03
CA LYS A 56 8.28 -12.91 1.99
C LYS A 56 7.18 -12.48 1.01
N ASP A 57 5.95 -12.99 1.21
CA ASP A 57 4.83 -12.78 0.30
C ASP A 57 3.62 -12.24 1.07
N TRP A 58 3.59 -10.92 1.29
CA TRP A 58 2.46 -10.23 1.93
C TRP A 58 1.13 -10.53 1.23
N LYS A 59 1.14 -10.79 -0.08
CA LYS A 59 -0.08 -11.09 -0.85
C LYS A 59 -0.72 -12.40 -0.41
N ARG A 60 0.07 -13.34 0.13
CA ARG A 60 -0.42 -14.59 0.72
C ARG A 60 -0.82 -14.42 2.18
N SER A 61 -0.04 -13.66 2.94
CA SER A 61 -0.25 -13.44 4.38
C SER A 61 -1.49 -12.60 4.69
N ILE A 62 -1.71 -11.54 3.92
CA ILE A 62 -2.83 -10.61 4.09
C ILE A 62 -4.06 -11.14 3.35
N ARG A 63 -5.19 -11.11 4.04
CA ARG A 63 -6.47 -11.65 3.58
C ARG A 63 -7.59 -10.65 3.80
N HIS A 64 -8.69 -10.81 3.08
CA HIS A 64 -9.96 -10.12 3.29
C HIS A 64 -11.04 -11.20 3.35
N HIS A 65 -11.71 -11.32 4.49
CA HIS A 65 -12.66 -12.41 4.79
C HIS A 65 -12.11 -13.79 4.40
N GLY A 66 -10.90 -14.14 4.85
CA GLY A 66 -10.24 -15.40 4.54
C GLY A 66 -9.68 -15.56 3.11
N LYS A 67 -9.93 -14.63 2.19
CA LYS A 67 -9.38 -14.67 0.82
C LYS A 67 -8.09 -13.87 0.73
N SER A 68 -7.00 -14.48 0.25
CA SER A 68 -5.70 -13.80 0.16
C SER A 68 -5.72 -12.67 -0.87
N MET A 69 -4.91 -11.62 -0.63
CA MET A 69 -4.75 -10.54 -1.61
C MET A 69 -4.27 -11.06 -2.97
N LYS A 70 -3.43 -12.11 -2.97
CA LYS A 70 -2.98 -12.80 -4.19
C LYS A 70 -4.15 -13.32 -5.03
N LEU A 71 -5.17 -13.89 -4.39
CA LEU A 71 -6.37 -14.38 -5.07
C LEU A 71 -7.21 -13.22 -5.64
N LEU A 72 -7.36 -12.14 -4.87
CA LEU A 72 -8.13 -10.98 -5.30
C LEU A 72 -7.50 -10.27 -6.49
N LEU A 73 -6.17 -10.13 -6.48
CA LEU A 73 -5.37 -9.63 -7.61
C LEU A 73 -5.52 -10.53 -8.85
N ALA A 74 -5.36 -11.84 -8.68
CA ALA A 74 -5.48 -12.79 -9.79
C ALA A 74 -6.87 -12.83 -10.43
N LYS A 75 -7.93 -12.56 -9.64
CA LYS A 75 -9.31 -12.47 -10.12
C LYS A 75 -9.68 -11.09 -10.68
N GLY A 76 -8.77 -10.11 -10.65
CA GLY A 76 -9.05 -8.74 -11.06
C GLY A 76 -10.05 -8.00 -10.15
N VAL A 77 -10.36 -8.56 -8.97
CA VAL A 77 -11.23 -7.90 -7.97
C VAL A 77 -10.51 -6.71 -7.35
N LEU A 78 -9.18 -6.83 -7.22
CA LEU A 78 -8.29 -5.78 -6.76
C LEU A 78 -7.23 -5.56 -7.84
N SER A 79 -6.88 -4.31 -8.11
CA SER A 79 -5.81 -3.94 -9.04
C SER A 79 -4.72 -3.14 -8.31
N VAL A 80 -3.51 -3.23 -8.85
CA VAL A 80 -2.36 -2.40 -8.46
C VAL A 80 -1.84 -1.70 -9.70
N HIS A 81 -1.18 -0.58 -9.50
CA HIS A 81 -0.54 0.13 -10.60
C HIS A 81 0.57 -0.74 -11.21
N PRO A 82 0.80 -0.62 -12.53
CA PRO A 82 1.88 -1.33 -13.19
C PRO A 82 3.25 -0.88 -12.65
N PRO A 83 4.30 -1.71 -12.77
CA PRO A 83 5.65 -1.37 -12.30
C PRO A 83 6.22 -0.08 -12.89
N VAL A 84 5.74 0.33 -14.06
CA VAL A 84 6.16 1.55 -14.78
C VAL A 84 5.34 2.80 -14.44
N CYS A 85 4.34 2.71 -13.55
CA CYS A 85 3.52 3.85 -13.17
C CYS A 85 4.35 4.91 -12.43
N ASP A 86 4.18 6.18 -12.82
CA ASP A 86 4.92 7.33 -12.29
C ASP A 86 4.01 8.33 -11.55
N CYS A 87 2.79 7.94 -11.15
CA CYS A 87 1.91 8.87 -10.44
C CYS A 87 2.49 9.29 -9.08
N SER A 88 2.01 10.40 -8.52
CA SER A 88 2.51 10.96 -7.25
C SER A 88 2.56 9.93 -6.11
N GLY A 89 1.60 9.00 -6.04
CA GLY A 89 1.59 7.92 -5.04
C GLY A 89 2.65 6.83 -5.28
N CYS A 90 3.02 6.56 -6.52
CA CYS A 90 4.05 5.57 -6.88
C CYS A 90 5.47 6.11 -6.73
N ARG A 91 5.68 7.43 -6.86
CA ARG A 91 7.00 8.08 -6.71
C ARG A 91 7.56 7.98 -5.29
N ILE A 92 6.69 7.94 -4.27
CA ILE A 92 7.05 7.95 -2.84
C ILE A 92 7.88 6.73 -2.42
N GLY A 93 7.82 5.61 -3.17
CA GLY A 93 8.53 4.37 -2.83
C GLY A 93 9.53 3.88 -3.87
N SER A 94 10.02 4.75 -4.75
CA SER A 94 11.16 4.43 -5.63
C SER A 94 12.47 4.75 -4.91
N PRO A 95 13.43 3.82 -4.76
CA PRO A 95 14.71 4.07 -4.10
C PRO A 95 15.65 5.06 -4.82
N LEU A 96 15.19 5.70 -5.91
CA LEU A 96 16.02 6.50 -6.81
C LEU A 96 15.59 7.97 -6.87
N MET A 97 15.20 8.59 -5.76
CA MET A 97 15.08 10.05 -5.70
C MET A 97 15.42 10.56 -4.29
N ASN A 98 16.71 10.52 -3.93
CA ASN A 98 17.26 11.54 -3.04
C ASN A 98 18.11 12.47 -3.92
N ASP A 99 17.89 13.77 -3.70
CA ASP A 99 18.65 14.92 -4.16
C ASP A 99 18.50 15.35 -5.62
N ASP A 100 17.42 16.10 -5.89
CA ASP A 100 17.54 17.39 -6.58
C ASP A 100 16.42 18.31 -6.10
N VAL A 101 16.62 18.86 -4.90
CA VAL A 101 16.10 20.19 -4.58
C VAL A 101 16.91 21.15 -5.44
N THR A 102 16.43 21.44 -6.66
CA THR A 102 16.82 22.65 -7.37
C THR A 102 15.63 23.59 -7.37
N GLU A 103 15.68 24.46 -6.36
CA GLU A 103 15.16 25.82 -6.32
C GLU A 103 14.01 26.17 -7.28
N PHE A 104 12.82 26.35 -6.69
CA PHE A 104 11.88 27.35 -7.17
C PHE A 104 12.57 28.73 -7.15
N ASN A 105 13.05 29.20 -8.30
CA ASN A 105 13.23 30.63 -8.53
C ASN A 105 12.07 31.12 -9.42
N PHE A 106 11.12 31.80 -8.77
CA PHE A 106 10.06 32.54 -9.42
C PHE A 106 10.47 34.01 -9.47
N GLU A 107 11.16 34.41 -10.53
CA GLU A 107 11.16 35.80 -11.02
C GLU A 107 10.45 35.73 -12.38
N GLY A 108 9.26 36.28 -12.59
CA GLY A 108 8.83 37.59 -12.14
C GLY A 108 9.21 38.66 -13.16
N LYS A 109 8.92 38.46 -14.46
CA LYS A 109 8.67 39.50 -15.47
C LYS A 109 8.01 38.95 -16.72
#